data_AF-A0A835GJ16-F1
#
_entry.id   AF-A0A835GJ16-F1
#
_cell.length_a   1.000
_cell.length_b   1.000
_cell.length_c   1.000
_cell.angle_alpha   90.00
_cell.angle_beta   90.00
_cell.angle_gamma   90.00
#
_symmetry.space_group_name_H-M   'P 1'
#
loop_
_entity.id
_entity.type
_entity.pdbx_description
1 polymer ?
#
loop_
_entity_poly.entity_id
_entity_poly.type
_entity_poly.pdbx_seq_one_letter_code
_entity_poly.pdbx_strand_id
1 'polypeptide(L)'
;MPEQLVKVPRSASPVARAGAGDISERELSRERHNLQTTPPARLQPAHPKKQLFSAPVNKFTAKWRGPSPHLARIRSCLDAYNNQETPTRSVAKTKAASMEDLTPTKRIRIDKKNCLPVLASPSVHGPAEEVAAAKICQFMLVAAWRRRREDVRCLRKTLETQVSYSERLRIQIAALKSLLDSDNSKVRMAMRELERLKQLLRDKELEKAVLEREKLALEDDVCSAEDRASEMSIGWRNCRNELDGVRAAAAVSEHALALERAAHCDTLASRDHAYNRLAVLEDDLAQHEELLASAEAEVAALRHEADDKQRQLQLTSEKLAQEEEARLQCSRECAELKSRMCAAADETDALRGDLLLLRGELERLQRDLALTREQLDWWPRPLTKMLGAARSWFRNPKSVPEAIIWTLIPARHGIP
;
A
#
# COMPACT_ATOMS: atom_id res chain seq x y z
N MET A 1 -56.59 -22.11 -30.60
CA MET A 1 -57.46 -21.57 -29.55
C MET A 1 -56.81 -21.87 -28.20
N PRO A 2 -56.54 -20.89 -27.31
CA PRO A 2 -56.33 -19.43 -27.45
C PRO A 2 -54.82 -19.09 -27.23
N GLU A 3 -54.26 -18.08 -27.89
CA GLU A 3 -54.21 -16.67 -27.46
C GLU A 3 -53.65 -16.46 -26.05
N GLN A 4 -52.43 -15.90 -25.96
CA GLN A 4 -52.24 -14.66 -25.22
C GLN A 4 -50.92 -13.98 -25.61
N LEU A 5 -51.11 -12.80 -26.20
CA LEU A 5 -50.08 -11.81 -26.48
C LEU A 5 -49.41 -11.36 -25.18
N VAL A 6 -48.08 -11.30 -25.19
CA VAL A 6 -47.35 -10.28 -24.45
C VAL A 6 -46.35 -9.62 -25.40
N LYS A 7 -46.77 -8.51 -25.99
CA LYS A 7 -45.90 -7.53 -26.66
C LYS A 7 -45.04 -6.86 -25.59
N VAL A 8 -43.77 -7.21 -25.52
CA VAL A 8 -42.76 -6.43 -24.79
C VAL A 8 -42.41 -5.19 -25.61
N PRO A 9 -42.49 -3.96 -25.07
CA PRO A 9 -42.00 -2.79 -25.76
C PRO A 9 -40.47 -2.80 -25.74
N ARG A 10 -39.86 -2.84 -26.93
CA ARG A 10 -38.44 -2.50 -27.14
C ARG A 10 -38.26 -1.00 -26.89
N SER A 11 -37.89 -0.64 -25.67
CA SER A 11 -37.29 0.67 -25.38
C SER A 11 -35.83 0.65 -25.81
N ALA A 12 -35.50 1.45 -26.82
CA ALA A 12 -34.13 1.72 -27.21
C ALA A 12 -33.42 2.49 -26.07
N SER A 13 -32.38 1.91 -25.50
CA SER A 13 -31.41 2.63 -24.67
C SER A 13 -30.70 3.68 -25.54
N PRO A 14 -30.47 4.91 -25.05
CA PRO A 14 -29.54 5.81 -25.71
C PRO A 14 -28.12 5.28 -25.51
N VAL A 15 -27.40 5.16 -26.60
CA VAL A 15 -25.94 4.97 -26.63
C VAL A 15 -25.31 6.10 -25.84
N ALA A 16 -24.65 5.75 -24.73
CA ALA A 16 -23.75 6.65 -24.02
C ALA A 16 -22.65 7.06 -25.00
N ARG A 17 -22.64 8.34 -25.37
CA ARG A 17 -21.54 8.97 -26.10
C ARG A 17 -20.35 9.02 -25.14
N ALA A 18 -19.51 8.00 -25.18
CA ALA A 18 -18.16 8.05 -24.64
C ALA A 18 -17.37 9.06 -25.50
N GLY A 19 -17.37 10.31 -25.03
CA GLY A 19 -16.62 11.42 -25.58
C GLY A 19 -15.97 12.21 -24.45
N ALA A 20 -15.40 11.52 -23.46
CA ALA A 20 -14.42 12.10 -22.57
C ALA A 20 -13.10 12.05 -23.34
N GLY A 21 -12.80 13.13 -24.08
CA GLY A 21 -11.48 13.31 -24.65
C GLY A 21 -10.47 13.39 -23.52
N ASP A 22 -9.40 12.61 -23.64
CA ASP A 22 -8.19 12.73 -22.83
C ASP A 22 -7.61 14.13 -23.04
N ILE A 23 -8.05 15.08 -22.24
CA ILE A 23 -7.40 16.38 -22.06
C ILE A 23 -6.05 16.10 -21.40
N SER A 24 -5.00 16.12 -22.22
CA SER A 24 -3.63 15.90 -21.78
C SER A 24 -3.27 16.84 -20.62
N GLU A 25 -2.42 16.40 -19.68
CA GLU A 25 -1.94 17.24 -18.56
C GLU A 25 -1.35 18.58 -19.02
N ARG A 26 -0.95 18.67 -20.28
CA ARG A 26 -0.46 19.90 -20.92
C ARG A 26 -1.54 20.96 -21.11
N GLU A 27 -2.79 20.56 -21.34
CA GLU A 27 -3.94 21.45 -21.48
C GLU A 27 -4.47 21.91 -20.11
N LEU A 28 -4.52 21.00 -19.13
CA LEU A 28 -4.84 21.35 -17.73
C LEU A 28 -3.80 22.31 -17.12
N SER A 29 -2.52 22.16 -17.49
CA SER A 29 -1.46 23.07 -17.07
C SER A 29 -1.60 24.47 -17.69
N ARG A 30 -2.09 24.57 -18.93
CA ARG A 30 -2.37 25.86 -19.58
C ARG A 30 -3.57 26.58 -18.95
N GLU A 31 -4.63 25.86 -18.61
CA GLU A 31 -5.78 26.46 -17.91
C GLU A 31 -5.41 26.95 -16.49
N ARG A 32 -4.59 26.20 -15.75
CA ARG A 32 -4.08 26.65 -14.44
C ARG A 32 -3.20 27.89 -14.53
N HIS A 33 -2.37 28.00 -15.56
CA HIS A 33 -1.52 29.18 -15.77
C HIS A 33 -2.31 30.42 -16.19
N ASN A 34 -3.42 30.25 -16.93
CA ASN A 34 -4.31 31.35 -17.31
C ASN A 34 -5.18 31.87 -16.15
N LEU A 35 -5.47 31.04 -15.14
CA LEU A 35 -6.19 31.48 -13.92
C LEU A 35 -5.29 32.21 -12.91
N GLN A 36 -3.97 32.04 -13.00
CA GLN A 36 -3.00 32.68 -12.09
C GLN A 36 -2.34 33.94 -12.65
N THR A 37 -2.57 34.30 -13.91
CA THR A 37 -1.91 35.45 -14.56
C THR A 37 -2.86 36.58 -14.97
N THR A 38 -4.12 36.56 -14.52
CA THR A 38 -4.94 37.78 -14.52
C THR A 38 -4.46 38.74 -13.43
N PRO A 39 -3.95 39.93 -13.76
CA PRO A 39 -3.57 40.91 -12.75
C PRO A 39 -4.81 41.33 -11.96
N PRO A 40 -4.71 41.61 -10.65
CA PRO A 40 -5.84 42.06 -9.87
C PRO A 40 -6.35 43.36 -10.50
N ALA A 41 -7.60 43.34 -10.95
CA ALA A 41 -8.27 44.52 -11.47
C ALA A 41 -8.20 45.60 -10.39
N ARG A 42 -7.33 46.57 -10.62
CA ARG A 42 -7.11 47.75 -9.80
C ARG A 42 -8.45 48.45 -9.65
N LEU A 43 -9.06 48.35 -8.48
CA LEU A 43 -10.24 49.12 -8.09
C LEU A 43 -9.90 50.60 -8.28
N GLN A 44 -10.43 51.18 -9.35
CA GLN A 44 -10.43 52.61 -9.58
C GLN A 44 -11.24 53.28 -8.45
N PRO A 45 -10.72 54.32 -7.79
CA PRO A 45 -11.53 55.17 -6.92
C PRO A 45 -12.63 55.81 -7.76
N ALA A 46 -13.88 55.56 -7.40
CA ALA A 46 -15.03 56.18 -8.04
C ALA A 46 -14.90 57.71 -8.00
N HIS A 47 -14.89 58.33 -9.18
CA HIS A 47 -14.93 59.78 -9.38
C HIS A 47 -16.15 60.39 -8.65
N PRO A 48 -15.99 61.46 -7.85
CA PRO A 48 -17.12 62.13 -7.21
C PRO A 48 -17.62 63.24 -8.13
N LYS A 49 -18.58 62.94 -9.00
CA LYS A 49 -19.51 63.92 -9.60
C LYS A 49 -20.43 63.21 -10.59
N LYS A 50 -21.48 62.61 -10.03
CA LYS A 50 -22.82 62.46 -10.59
C LYS A 50 -23.69 61.95 -9.45
N GLN A 51 -24.07 62.88 -8.55
CA GLN A 51 -25.19 62.68 -7.64
C GLN A 51 -26.45 62.56 -8.51
N LEU A 52 -26.74 61.35 -8.97
CA LEU A 52 -28.10 60.98 -9.29
C LEU A 52 -28.81 60.86 -7.95
N PHE A 53 -29.58 61.90 -7.63
CA PHE A 53 -30.55 61.89 -6.53
C PHE A 53 -31.56 60.77 -6.78
N SER A 54 -31.27 59.56 -6.29
CA SER A 54 -32.29 58.55 -6.05
C SER A 54 -33.02 58.90 -4.75
N ALA A 55 -33.77 60.01 -4.79
CA ALA A 55 -34.85 60.19 -3.85
C ALA A 55 -35.95 59.19 -4.24
N PRO A 56 -36.44 58.33 -3.34
CA PRO A 56 -37.69 57.63 -3.60
C PRO A 56 -38.77 58.70 -3.67
N VAL A 57 -39.27 59.00 -4.86
CA VAL A 57 -40.47 59.85 -5.02
C VAL A 57 -41.66 59.01 -4.60
N ASN A 58 -41.82 58.88 -3.29
CA ASN A 58 -43.03 58.36 -2.67
C ASN A 58 -44.12 59.42 -2.83
N LYS A 59 -44.91 59.35 -3.91
CA LYS A 59 -46.03 60.26 -4.20
C LYS A 59 -47.26 60.05 -3.29
N PHE A 60 -47.17 59.26 -2.22
CA PHE A 60 -48.31 58.96 -1.34
C PHE A 60 -48.11 59.24 0.15
N THR A 61 -47.13 60.07 0.53
CA THR A 61 -47.10 60.64 1.89
C THR A 61 -47.33 62.14 1.82
N ALA A 62 -48.54 62.54 1.41
CA ALA A 62 -49.01 63.88 1.67
C ALA A 62 -49.15 64.03 3.19
N LYS A 63 -48.25 64.80 3.82
CA LYS A 63 -48.49 65.35 5.15
C LYS A 63 -49.87 66.03 5.11
N TRP A 64 -50.81 65.57 5.94
CA TRP A 64 -52.09 66.21 6.15
C TRP A 64 -51.83 67.66 6.61
N ARG A 65 -51.83 68.60 5.67
CA ARG A 65 -52.02 70.01 5.99
C ARG A 65 -53.51 70.22 6.10
N GLY A 66 -53.95 70.77 7.23
CA GLY A 66 -55.34 71.12 7.46
C GLY A 66 -55.92 71.95 6.29
N PRO A 67 -57.25 71.93 6.12
CA PRO A 67 -57.90 72.58 4.99
C PRO A 67 -57.48 74.05 4.91
N SER A 68 -57.14 74.50 3.69
CA SER A 68 -56.71 75.88 3.47
C SER A 68 -57.78 76.85 3.97
N PRO A 69 -57.41 78.05 4.47
CA PRO A 69 -58.37 79.03 4.99
C PRO A 69 -59.44 79.43 3.97
N HIS A 70 -59.17 79.26 2.67
CA HIS A 70 -60.15 79.44 1.61
C HIS A 70 -61.21 78.33 1.55
N LEU A 71 -60.84 77.06 1.79
CA LEU A 71 -61.79 75.94 1.84
C LEU A 71 -62.66 75.98 3.10
N ALA A 72 -62.11 76.46 4.22
CA ALA A 72 -62.88 76.70 5.44
C ALA A 72 -63.91 77.83 5.25
N ARG A 73 -63.55 78.90 4.53
CA ARG A 73 -64.46 79.99 4.18
C ARG A 73 -65.57 79.53 3.22
N ILE A 74 -65.25 78.69 2.23
CA ILE A 74 -66.25 78.12 1.31
C ILE A 74 -67.22 77.18 2.06
N ARG A 75 -66.73 76.34 2.97
CA ARG A 75 -67.59 75.51 3.84
C ARG A 75 -68.47 76.36 4.74
N SER A 76 -67.91 77.38 5.40
CA SER A 76 -68.69 78.31 6.22
C SER A 76 -69.76 79.06 5.42
N CYS A 77 -69.50 79.45 4.17
CA CYS A 77 -70.51 80.07 3.31
C CYS A 77 -71.60 79.07 2.87
N LEU A 78 -71.25 77.81 2.62
CA LEU A 78 -72.22 76.75 2.30
C LEU A 78 -73.07 76.36 3.51
N ASP A 79 -72.47 76.31 4.70
CA ASP A 79 -73.17 76.05 5.96
C ASP A 79 -74.09 77.23 6.33
N ALA A 80 -73.67 78.47 6.08
CA ALA A 80 -74.52 79.66 6.23
C ALA A 80 -75.68 79.69 5.22
N TYR A 81 -75.51 79.11 4.03
CA TYR A 81 -76.58 78.96 3.04
C TYR A 81 -77.55 77.83 3.41
N ASN A 82 -77.04 76.73 3.97
CA ASN A 82 -77.87 75.62 4.46
C ASN A 82 -78.65 75.96 5.74
N ASN A 83 -78.13 76.86 6.57
CA ASN A 83 -78.78 77.28 7.82
C ASN A 83 -79.66 78.53 7.68
N GLN A 84 -79.80 79.10 6.48
CA GLN A 84 -80.83 80.10 6.21
C GLN A 84 -82.18 79.39 6.07
N GLU A 85 -82.94 79.36 7.17
CA GLU A 85 -84.38 79.14 7.14
C GLU A 85 -85.03 80.19 6.24
N THR A 86 -85.20 79.83 4.98
CA THR A 86 -86.00 80.60 4.04
C THR A 86 -87.47 80.30 4.30
N PRO A 87 -88.34 81.31 4.38
CA PRO A 87 -89.75 81.12 4.68
C PRO A 87 -90.40 80.29 3.58
N THR A 88 -91.21 79.33 4.03
CA THR A 88 -92.05 78.43 3.23
C THR A 88 -92.80 79.18 2.14
N ARG A 89 -92.26 79.10 0.91
CA ARG A 89 -93.01 79.49 -0.29
C ARG A 89 -93.94 78.33 -0.66
N SER A 90 -95.23 78.63 -0.73
CA SER A 90 -96.30 77.67 -1.01
C SER A 90 -95.99 76.83 -2.26
N VAL A 91 -96.04 75.50 -2.07
CA VAL A 91 -95.95 74.51 -3.13
C VAL A 91 -97.17 74.65 -4.03
N ALA A 92 -97.00 75.30 -5.18
CA ALA A 92 -97.92 75.20 -6.29
C ALA A 92 -97.85 73.76 -6.83
N LYS A 93 -98.81 72.93 -6.42
CA LYS A 93 -99.10 71.65 -7.07
C LYS A 93 -99.58 71.93 -8.49
N THR A 94 -98.72 71.67 -9.48
CA THR A 94 -98.99 70.87 -10.69
C THR A 94 -97.79 70.97 -11.64
N LYS A 95 -97.13 69.84 -11.90
CA LYS A 95 -96.15 69.68 -12.98
C LYS A 95 -96.90 69.68 -14.31
N ALA A 96 -96.64 70.65 -15.18
CA ALA A 96 -96.94 70.56 -16.60
C ALA A 96 -95.88 69.63 -17.23
N ALA A 97 -96.34 68.54 -17.84
CA ALA A 97 -95.52 67.53 -18.50
C ALA A 97 -95.79 67.55 -20.01
N SER A 98 -95.67 68.70 -20.67
CA SER A 98 -95.50 68.80 -22.12
C SER A 98 -95.24 70.25 -22.52
N MET A 99 -94.40 70.45 -23.54
CA MET A 99 -94.14 71.74 -24.20
C MET A 99 -95.26 72.13 -25.19
N GLU A 100 -96.40 71.44 -25.19
CA GLU A 100 -97.53 71.71 -26.11
C GLU A 100 -98.65 72.55 -25.46
N ASP A 101 -98.62 72.76 -24.14
CA ASP A 101 -99.65 73.50 -23.39
C ASP A 101 -99.43 75.03 -23.31
N LEU A 102 -98.39 75.57 -23.94
CA LEU A 102 -98.14 77.02 -24.01
C LEU A 102 -98.85 77.72 -25.19
N THR A 103 -99.71 77.01 -25.92
CA THR A 103 -100.59 77.63 -26.92
C THR A 103 -101.94 77.98 -26.28
N PRO A 104 -102.40 79.25 -26.33
CA PRO A 104 -103.73 79.59 -25.83
C PRO A 104 -104.78 79.09 -26.83
N THR A 105 -105.09 77.79 -26.79
CA THR A 105 -106.17 77.15 -27.56
C THR A 105 -107.42 76.89 -26.71
N LYS A 106 -107.57 77.60 -25.58
CA LYS A 106 -108.89 77.78 -24.97
C LYS A 106 -109.64 78.87 -25.74
N ARG A 107 -110.50 78.43 -26.67
CA ARG A 107 -111.66 79.20 -27.12
C ARG A 107 -112.43 79.65 -25.87
N ILE A 108 -112.16 80.85 -25.39
CA ILE A 108 -113.08 81.56 -24.51
C ILE A 108 -114.34 81.73 -25.36
N ARG A 109 -115.40 80.98 -25.02
CA ARG A 109 -116.76 81.30 -25.48
C ARG A 109 -117.01 82.74 -25.03
N ILE A 110 -116.93 83.65 -25.98
CA ILE A 110 -117.42 85.02 -25.80
C ILE A 110 -118.93 84.87 -25.65
N ASP A 111 -119.40 84.95 -24.41
CA ASP A 111 -120.81 85.16 -24.11
C ASP A 111 -121.19 86.51 -24.72
N LYS A 112 -121.83 86.47 -25.90
CA LYS A 112 -122.53 87.59 -26.52
C LYS A 112 -123.78 87.89 -25.69
N LYS A 113 -123.60 88.35 -24.45
CA LYS A 113 -124.66 88.83 -23.57
C LYS A 113 -124.03 89.57 -22.38
N ASN A 114 -123.28 90.62 -22.70
CA ASN A 114 -123.09 91.75 -21.79
C ASN A 114 -123.16 93.00 -22.65
N CYS A 115 -124.39 93.52 -22.75
CA CYS A 115 -124.67 94.85 -23.23
C CYS A 115 -123.91 95.82 -22.33
N LEU A 116 -122.74 96.28 -22.79
CA LEU A 116 -122.16 97.50 -22.26
C LEU A 116 -123.19 98.60 -22.51
N PRO A 117 -123.62 99.36 -21.48
CA PRO A 117 -124.49 100.49 -21.70
C PRO A 117 -123.69 101.47 -22.53
N VAL A 118 -124.07 101.63 -23.80
CA VAL A 118 -123.75 102.84 -24.56
C VAL A 118 -124.50 103.94 -23.83
N LEU A 119 -123.85 104.50 -22.81
CA LEU A 119 -124.19 105.80 -22.27
C LEU A 119 -124.06 106.75 -23.45
N ALA A 120 -125.21 107.06 -24.06
CA ALA A 120 -125.35 108.10 -25.03
C ALA A 120 -124.94 109.41 -24.34
N SER A 121 -123.71 109.84 -24.60
CA SER A 121 -123.27 111.19 -24.27
C SER A 121 -124.12 112.18 -25.06
N PRO A 122 -124.53 113.31 -24.47
CA PRO A 122 -125.50 114.22 -25.08
C PRO A 122 -124.94 114.82 -26.36
N SER A 123 -125.74 114.75 -27.41
CA SER A 123 -125.55 115.38 -28.70
C SER A 123 -125.53 116.91 -28.59
N VAL A 124 -124.39 117.47 -28.17
CA VAL A 124 -123.93 118.80 -28.58
C VAL A 124 -122.42 118.73 -28.56
N HIS A 125 -121.81 118.30 -29.67
CA HIS A 125 -120.39 118.49 -29.89
C HIS A 125 -120.28 119.49 -31.02
N GLY A 126 -119.70 120.67 -30.75
CA GLY A 126 -119.33 121.56 -31.84
C GLY A 126 -118.34 120.83 -32.76
N PRO A 127 -118.24 121.17 -34.05
CA PRO A 127 -117.29 120.54 -34.97
C PRO A 127 -115.84 120.59 -34.44
N ALA A 128 -115.53 121.55 -33.55
CA ALA A 128 -114.24 121.65 -32.86
C ALA A 128 -113.98 120.52 -31.82
N GLU A 129 -115.00 120.09 -31.09
CA GLU A 129 -114.88 119.04 -30.06
C GLU A 129 -114.79 117.65 -30.67
N GLU A 130 -115.54 117.39 -31.75
CA GLU A 130 -115.41 116.13 -32.52
C GLU A 130 -114.03 116.03 -33.16
N VAL A 131 -113.50 117.14 -33.70
CA VAL A 131 -112.14 117.20 -34.24
C VAL A 131 -111.09 117.00 -33.13
N ALA A 132 -111.31 117.54 -31.93
CA ALA A 132 -110.42 117.32 -30.79
C ALA A 132 -110.47 115.86 -30.28
N ALA A 133 -111.67 115.27 -30.14
CA ALA A 133 -111.86 113.88 -29.76
C ALA A 133 -111.27 112.91 -30.79
N ALA A 134 -111.42 113.19 -32.09
CA ALA A 134 -110.79 112.43 -33.16
C ALA A 134 -109.26 112.50 -33.07
N LYS A 135 -108.68 113.68 -32.81
CA LYS A 135 -107.23 113.84 -32.59
C LYS A 135 -106.76 113.08 -31.34
N ILE A 136 -107.51 113.11 -30.24
CA ILE A 136 -107.19 112.34 -29.01
C ILE A 136 -107.28 110.85 -29.27
N CYS A 137 -108.34 110.36 -29.94
CA CYS A 137 -108.50 108.95 -30.31
C CYS A 137 -107.36 108.49 -31.23
N GLN A 138 -107.00 109.30 -32.23
CA GLN A 138 -105.88 109.03 -33.12
C GLN A 138 -104.55 109.00 -32.35
N PHE A 139 -104.33 109.93 -31.43
CA PHE A 139 -103.15 109.93 -30.55
C PHE A 139 -103.11 108.69 -29.65
N MET A 140 -104.22 108.32 -29.00
CA MET A 140 -104.30 107.13 -28.15
C MET A 140 -104.07 105.84 -28.95
N LEU A 141 -104.62 105.73 -30.16
CA LEU A 141 -104.39 104.60 -31.06
C LEU A 141 -102.91 104.52 -31.47
N VAL A 142 -102.29 105.64 -31.83
CA VAL A 142 -100.86 105.69 -32.18
C VAL A 142 -99.99 105.38 -30.96
N ALA A 143 -100.32 105.88 -29.77
CA ALA A 143 -99.61 105.59 -28.52
C ALA A 143 -99.74 104.11 -28.11
N ALA A 144 -100.93 103.53 -28.21
CA ALA A 144 -101.18 102.11 -27.96
C ALA A 144 -100.45 101.23 -28.98
N TRP A 145 -100.45 101.60 -30.25
CA TRP A 145 -99.70 100.90 -31.30
C TRP A 145 -98.18 100.97 -31.05
N ARG A 146 -97.65 102.14 -30.69
CA ARG A 146 -96.23 102.32 -30.34
C ARG A 146 -95.85 101.48 -29.11
N ARG A 147 -96.67 101.49 -28.06
CA ARG A 147 -96.45 100.67 -26.85
C ARG A 147 -96.47 99.18 -27.18
N ARG A 148 -97.47 98.71 -27.92
CA ARG A 148 -97.53 97.31 -28.37
C ARG A 148 -96.34 96.93 -29.24
N ARG A 149 -95.88 97.83 -30.11
CA ARG A 149 -94.69 97.60 -30.94
C ARG A 149 -93.43 97.48 -30.09
N GLU A 150 -93.29 98.31 -29.05
CA GLU A 150 -92.20 98.20 -28.08
C GLU A 150 -92.26 96.89 -27.29
N ASP A 151 -93.44 96.50 -26.80
CA ASP A 151 -93.65 95.24 -26.09
C ASP A 151 -93.29 94.04 -26.98
N VAL A 152 -93.72 94.04 -28.25
CA VAL A 152 -93.34 93.01 -29.23
C VAL A 152 -91.83 93.01 -29.49
N ARG A 153 -91.20 94.18 -29.58
CA ARG A 153 -89.74 94.27 -29.75
C ARG A 153 -89.01 93.72 -28.53
N CYS A 154 -89.46 94.06 -27.32
CA CYS A 154 -88.95 93.56 -26.06
C CYS A 154 -89.09 92.03 -25.98
N LEU A 155 -90.29 91.50 -26.25
CA LEU A 155 -90.56 90.05 -26.29
C LEU A 155 -89.71 89.32 -27.32
N ARG A 156 -89.51 89.88 -28.53
CA ARG A 156 -88.60 89.30 -29.53
C ARG A 156 -87.17 89.23 -29.01
N LYS A 157 -86.66 90.32 -28.40
CA LYS A 157 -85.32 90.34 -27.83
C LYS A 157 -85.16 89.35 -26.66
N THR A 158 -86.20 89.21 -25.82
CA THR A 158 -86.23 88.18 -24.76
C THR A 158 -86.25 86.77 -25.35
N LEU A 159 -87.02 86.53 -26.42
CA LEU A 159 -87.04 85.23 -27.10
C LEU A 159 -85.68 84.91 -27.72
N GLU A 160 -85.04 85.86 -28.41
CA GLU A 160 -83.70 85.70 -28.98
C GLU A 160 -82.66 85.36 -27.90
N THR A 161 -82.70 86.06 -26.75
CA THR A 161 -81.80 85.74 -25.64
C THR A 161 -82.09 84.35 -25.07
N GLN A 162 -83.36 83.96 -24.89
CA GLN A 162 -83.74 82.62 -24.46
C GLN A 162 -83.28 81.53 -25.44
N VAL A 163 -83.46 81.72 -26.75
CA VAL A 163 -82.96 80.81 -27.79
C VAL A 163 -81.44 80.71 -27.70
N SER A 164 -80.72 81.83 -27.53
CA SER A 164 -79.27 81.82 -27.37
C SER A 164 -78.80 81.07 -26.11
N TYR A 165 -79.53 81.18 -24.99
CA TYR A 165 -79.26 80.40 -23.79
C TYR A 165 -79.55 78.91 -24.00
N SER A 166 -80.63 78.57 -24.71
CA SER A 166 -80.97 77.18 -25.05
C SER A 166 -79.90 76.53 -25.92
N GLU A 167 -79.32 77.29 -26.87
CA GLU A 167 -78.25 76.81 -27.73
C GLU A 167 -76.96 76.60 -26.93
N ARG A 168 -76.58 77.56 -26.06
CA ARG A 168 -75.44 77.40 -25.15
C ARG A 168 -75.60 76.17 -24.24
N LEU A 169 -76.79 75.95 -23.69
CA LEU A 169 -77.08 74.76 -22.88
C LEU A 169 -76.97 73.48 -23.71
N ARG A 170 -77.48 73.46 -24.95
CA ARG A 170 -77.34 72.30 -25.85
C ARG A 170 -75.86 71.98 -26.14
N ILE A 171 -75.03 73.00 -26.40
CA ILE A 171 -73.59 72.84 -26.59
C ILE A 171 -72.91 72.31 -25.31
N GLN A 172 -73.25 72.86 -24.14
CA GLN A 172 -72.72 72.39 -22.85
C GLN A 172 -73.08 70.92 -22.59
N ILE A 173 -74.34 70.54 -22.82
CA ILE A 173 -74.80 69.14 -22.67
C ILE A 173 -74.03 68.22 -23.64
N ALA A 174 -73.85 68.64 -24.89
CA ALA A 174 -73.08 67.85 -25.87
C ALA A 174 -71.62 67.67 -25.45
N ALA A 175 -70.97 68.73 -24.94
CA ALA A 175 -69.60 68.66 -24.42
C ALA A 175 -69.49 67.74 -23.21
N LEU A 176 -70.44 67.82 -22.26
CA LEU A 176 -70.48 66.94 -21.09
C LEU A 176 -70.71 65.47 -21.47
N LYS A 177 -71.57 65.20 -22.46
CA LYS A 177 -71.77 63.84 -22.99
C LYS A 177 -70.49 63.29 -23.63
N SER A 178 -69.82 64.07 -24.47
CA SER A 178 -68.54 63.67 -25.09
C SER A 178 -67.44 63.40 -24.05
N LEU A 179 -67.36 64.23 -23.00
CA LEU A 179 -66.45 64.00 -21.88
C LEU A 179 -66.77 62.70 -21.14
N LEU A 180 -68.06 62.46 -20.85
CA LEU A 180 -68.53 61.24 -20.21
C LEU A 180 -68.21 60.00 -21.06
N ASP A 181 -68.42 60.06 -22.37
CA ASP A 181 -68.12 58.96 -23.30
C ASP A 181 -66.60 58.69 -23.37
N SER A 182 -65.79 59.75 -23.37
CA SER A 182 -64.33 59.66 -23.30
C SER A 182 -63.88 58.99 -22.01
N ASP A 183 -64.40 59.42 -20.85
CA ASP A 183 -64.03 58.84 -19.57
C ASP A 183 -64.52 57.39 -19.42
N ASN A 184 -65.72 57.08 -19.93
CA ASN A 184 -66.21 55.70 -20.03
C ASN A 184 -65.29 54.82 -20.89
N SER A 185 -64.73 55.35 -21.99
CA SER A 185 -63.76 54.62 -22.81
C SER A 185 -62.45 54.34 -22.06
N LYS A 186 -61.95 55.32 -21.29
CA LYS A 186 -60.75 55.17 -20.46
C LYS A 186 -60.97 54.14 -19.35
N VAL A 187 -62.13 54.16 -18.69
CA VAL A 187 -62.49 53.17 -17.67
C VAL A 187 -62.51 51.76 -18.27
N ARG A 188 -63.12 51.57 -19.45
CA ARG A 188 -63.10 50.27 -20.14
C ARG A 188 -61.69 49.79 -20.46
N MET A 189 -60.81 50.69 -20.91
CA MET A 189 -59.40 50.33 -21.16
C MET A 189 -58.66 49.97 -19.87
N ALA A 190 -58.85 50.74 -18.80
CA ALA A 190 -58.27 50.46 -17.50
C ALA A 190 -58.75 49.12 -16.92
N MET A 191 -60.02 48.77 -17.11
CA MET A 191 -60.57 47.47 -16.68
C MET A 191 -59.93 46.30 -17.46
N ARG A 192 -59.78 46.42 -18.78
CA ARG A 192 -59.08 45.39 -19.58
C ARG A 192 -57.61 45.24 -19.19
N GLU A 193 -56.93 46.34 -18.93
CA GLU A 193 -55.53 46.31 -18.48
C GLU A 193 -55.40 45.69 -17.08
N LEU A 194 -56.35 45.99 -16.17
CA LEU A 194 -56.42 45.34 -14.87
C LEU A 194 -56.62 43.83 -15.00
N GLU A 195 -57.50 43.37 -15.90
CA GLU A 195 -57.72 41.95 -16.17
C GLU A 195 -56.47 41.28 -16.75
N ARG A 196 -55.78 41.95 -17.68
CA ARG A 196 -54.51 41.49 -18.24
C ARG A 196 -53.43 41.34 -17.16
N LEU A 197 -53.30 42.32 -16.28
CA LEU A 197 -52.35 42.28 -15.16
C LEU A 197 -52.71 41.19 -14.14
N LYS A 198 -54.01 40.98 -13.85
CA LYS A 198 -54.47 39.87 -13.00
C LYS A 198 -54.15 38.51 -13.62
N GLN A 199 -54.22 38.38 -14.94
CA GLN A 199 -53.81 37.15 -15.62
C GLN A 199 -52.30 36.94 -15.51
N LEU A 200 -51.49 37.96 -15.81
CA LEU A 200 -50.03 37.89 -15.67
C LEU A 200 -49.59 37.54 -14.25
N LEU A 201 -50.25 38.09 -13.23
CA LEU A 201 -49.94 37.78 -11.84
C LEU A 201 -50.21 36.30 -11.53
N ARG A 202 -51.34 35.75 -11.99
CA ARG A 202 -51.65 34.32 -11.85
C ARG A 202 -50.64 33.44 -12.59
N ASP A 203 -50.26 33.81 -13.81
CA ASP A 203 -49.25 33.06 -14.58
C ASP A 203 -47.90 33.05 -13.85
N LYS A 204 -47.51 34.17 -13.22
CA LYS A 204 -46.28 34.28 -12.43
C LYS A 204 -46.33 33.51 -11.12
N GLU A 205 -47.49 33.42 -10.47
CA GLU A 205 -47.68 32.57 -9.29
C GLU A 205 -47.55 31.08 -9.65
N LEU A 206 -48.06 30.66 -10.80
CA LEU A 206 -47.89 29.30 -11.30
C LEU A 206 -46.42 29.00 -11.64
N GLU A 207 -45.73 29.90 -12.34
CA GLU A 207 -44.30 29.77 -12.64
C GLU A 207 -43.46 29.67 -11.35
N LYS A 208 -43.75 30.54 -10.36
CA LYS A 208 -43.10 30.48 -9.05
C LYS A 208 -43.32 29.14 -8.37
N ALA A 209 -44.54 28.60 -8.39
CA ALA A 209 -44.85 27.31 -7.80
C ALA A 209 -44.12 26.14 -8.50
N VAL A 210 -43.92 26.21 -9.82
CA VAL A 210 -43.11 25.23 -10.55
C VAL A 210 -41.64 25.33 -10.14
N LEU A 211 -41.07 26.54 -10.13
CA LEU A 211 -39.68 26.76 -9.72
C LEU A 211 -39.42 26.33 -8.28
N GLU A 212 -40.36 26.53 -7.36
CA GLU A 212 -40.24 26.04 -5.97
C GLU A 212 -40.21 24.51 -5.90
N ARG A 213 -41.00 23.81 -6.72
CA ARG A 213 -40.95 22.34 -6.79
C ARG A 213 -39.66 21.84 -7.39
N GLU A 214 -39.20 22.43 -8.49
CA GLU A 214 -37.93 22.08 -9.13
C GLU A 214 -36.74 22.36 -8.21
N LYS A 215 -36.78 23.48 -7.47
CA LYS A 215 -35.78 23.81 -6.46
C LYS A 215 -35.70 22.73 -5.39
N LEU A 216 -36.84 22.33 -4.81
CA LEU A 216 -36.88 21.27 -3.79
C LEU A 216 -36.37 19.94 -4.35
N ALA A 217 -36.76 19.57 -5.57
CA ALA A 217 -36.26 18.35 -6.22
C ALA A 217 -34.74 18.38 -6.42
N LEU A 218 -34.18 19.53 -6.82
CA LEU A 218 -32.73 19.70 -6.95
C LEU A 218 -32.02 19.67 -5.58
N GLU A 219 -32.61 20.23 -4.53
CA GLU A 219 -32.09 20.14 -3.16
C GLU A 219 -32.05 18.68 -2.69
N ASP A 220 -33.08 17.89 -2.98
CA ASP A 220 -33.13 16.44 -2.69
C ASP A 220 -32.06 15.67 -3.48
N ASP A 221 -31.92 15.97 -4.77
CA ASP A 221 -30.90 15.34 -5.63
C ASP A 221 -29.48 15.65 -5.13
N VAL A 222 -29.21 16.89 -4.72
CA VAL A 222 -27.92 17.29 -4.12
C VAL A 222 -27.67 16.54 -2.82
N CYS A 223 -28.64 16.48 -1.90
CA CYS A 223 -28.51 15.68 -0.67
C CYS A 223 -28.18 14.21 -1.00
N SER A 224 -28.89 13.60 -1.94
CA SER A 224 -28.64 12.21 -2.36
C SER A 224 -27.25 11.99 -3.00
N ALA A 225 -26.71 13.01 -3.67
CA ALA A 225 -25.39 12.96 -4.27
C ALA A 225 -24.29 13.10 -3.21
N GLU A 226 -24.50 13.95 -2.21
CA GLU A 226 -23.61 14.11 -1.06
C GLU A 226 -23.55 12.85 -0.20
N ASP A 227 -24.68 12.18 0.03
CA ASP A 227 -24.75 10.89 0.74
C ASP A 227 -23.96 9.82 -0.01
N ARG A 228 -24.20 9.67 -1.32
CA ARG A 228 -23.44 8.73 -2.17
C ARG A 228 -21.95 9.05 -2.21
N ALA A 229 -21.57 10.32 -2.27
CA ALA A 229 -20.17 10.73 -2.23
C ALA A 229 -19.52 10.40 -0.88
N SER A 230 -20.26 10.56 0.22
CA SER A 230 -19.82 10.22 1.57
C SER A 230 -19.65 8.71 1.75
N GLU A 231 -20.59 7.90 1.27
CA GLU A 231 -20.50 6.44 1.23
C GLU A 231 -19.28 5.97 0.43
N MET A 232 -19.09 6.51 -0.77
CA MET A 232 -17.90 6.21 -1.57
C MET A 232 -16.62 6.60 -0.82
N SER A 233 -16.55 7.79 -0.21
CA SER A 233 -15.38 8.24 0.56
C SER A 233 -15.06 7.33 1.74
N ILE A 234 -16.09 6.82 2.43
CA ILE A 234 -15.93 5.81 3.49
C ILE A 234 -15.41 4.50 2.89
N GLY A 235 -16.01 4.03 1.79
CA GLY A 235 -15.57 2.84 1.07
C GLY A 235 -14.10 2.91 0.64
N TRP A 236 -13.67 4.01 0.02
CA TRP A 236 -12.28 4.25 -0.35
C TRP A 236 -11.32 4.21 0.84
N ARG A 237 -11.71 4.83 1.97
CA ARG A 237 -10.91 4.79 3.20
C ARG A 237 -10.81 3.37 3.77
N ASN A 238 -11.90 2.61 3.77
CA ASN A 238 -11.90 1.22 4.22
C ASN A 238 -11.01 0.34 3.35
N CYS A 239 -11.17 0.39 2.02
CA CYS A 239 -10.30 -0.34 1.10
C CYS A 239 -8.83 0.02 1.27
N ARG A 240 -8.52 1.31 1.51
CA ARG A 240 -7.15 1.74 1.81
C ARG A 240 -6.62 1.14 3.12
N ASN A 241 -7.41 1.17 4.18
CA ASN A 241 -7.04 0.58 5.47
C ASN A 241 -6.83 -0.93 5.35
N GLU A 242 -7.66 -1.64 4.58
CA GLU A 242 -7.50 -3.06 4.29
C GLU A 242 -6.20 -3.33 3.53
N LEU A 243 -5.89 -2.55 2.49
CA LEU A 243 -4.64 -2.65 1.75
C LEU A 243 -3.42 -2.40 2.64
N ASP A 244 -3.47 -1.37 3.48
CA ASP A 244 -2.37 -1.06 4.41
C ASP A 244 -2.23 -2.15 5.48
N GLY A 245 -3.34 -2.76 5.92
CA GLY A 245 -3.33 -3.95 6.78
C GLY A 245 -2.70 -5.17 6.12
N VAL A 246 -3.05 -5.46 4.86
CA VAL A 246 -2.45 -6.55 4.07
C VAL A 246 -0.96 -6.31 3.85
N ARG A 247 -0.54 -5.07 3.55
CA ARG A 247 0.87 -4.70 3.42
C ARG A 247 1.65 -4.90 4.72
N ALA A 248 1.08 -4.51 5.85
CA ALA A 248 1.69 -4.73 7.15
C ALA A 248 1.84 -6.23 7.45
N ALA A 249 0.81 -7.03 7.18
CA ALA A 249 0.87 -8.49 7.33
C ALA A 249 1.92 -9.13 6.41
N ALA A 250 2.00 -8.67 5.15
CA ALA A 250 3.02 -9.13 4.20
C ALA A 250 4.44 -8.81 4.73
N ALA A 251 4.69 -7.58 5.19
CA ALA A 251 5.98 -7.19 5.75
C ALA A 251 6.38 -8.04 6.97
N VAL A 252 5.43 -8.36 7.85
CA VAL A 252 5.66 -9.26 8.98
C VAL A 252 6.02 -10.67 8.50
N SER A 253 5.30 -11.19 7.50
CA SER A 253 5.60 -12.53 6.94
C SER A 253 6.95 -12.59 6.22
N GLU A 254 7.34 -11.54 5.50
CA GLU A 254 8.66 -11.44 4.86
C GLU A 254 9.78 -11.39 5.91
N HIS A 255 9.57 -10.64 7.00
CA HIS A 255 10.52 -10.61 8.11
C HIS A 255 10.66 -11.97 8.79
N ALA A 256 9.54 -12.67 9.04
CA ALA A 256 9.56 -14.02 9.59
C ALA A 256 10.32 -15.01 8.68
N LEU A 257 10.05 -14.97 7.37
CA LEU A 257 10.79 -15.79 6.39
C LEU A 257 12.29 -15.44 6.34
N ALA A 258 12.66 -14.16 6.52
CA ALA A 258 14.05 -13.76 6.60
C ALA A 258 14.74 -14.33 7.84
N LEU A 259 14.06 -14.34 8.99
CA LEU A 259 14.56 -14.96 10.23
C LEU A 259 14.71 -16.48 10.07
N GLU A 260 13.75 -17.16 9.46
CA GLU A 260 13.84 -18.60 9.19
C GLU A 260 15.00 -18.92 8.25
N ARG A 261 15.21 -18.12 7.20
CA ARG A 261 16.35 -18.26 6.29
C ARG A 261 17.68 -18.05 7.01
N ALA A 262 17.77 -17.05 7.89
CA ALA A 262 18.97 -16.80 8.68
C ALA A 262 19.26 -17.99 9.62
N ALA A 263 18.25 -18.47 10.36
CA ALA A 263 18.38 -19.63 11.22
C ALA A 263 18.79 -20.89 10.43
N HIS A 264 18.25 -21.09 9.23
CA HIS A 264 18.66 -22.19 8.37
C HIS A 264 20.14 -22.07 7.95
N CYS A 265 20.61 -20.89 7.55
CA CYS A 265 22.03 -20.66 7.26
C CYS A 265 22.93 -20.96 8.47
N ASP A 266 22.53 -20.57 9.68
CA ASP A 266 23.28 -20.86 10.91
C ASP A 266 23.35 -22.37 11.19
N THR A 267 22.27 -23.12 10.94
CA THR A 267 22.28 -24.59 11.06
C THR A 267 23.19 -25.24 10.04
N LEU A 268 23.24 -24.74 8.80
CA LEU A 268 24.17 -25.23 7.77
C LEU A 268 25.62 -24.95 8.16
N ALA A 269 25.92 -23.74 8.63
CA ALA A 269 27.26 -23.39 9.10
C ALA A 269 27.70 -24.27 10.29
N SER A 270 26.79 -24.54 11.22
CA SER A 270 27.03 -25.43 12.36
C SER A 270 27.29 -26.87 11.91
N ARG A 271 26.53 -27.36 10.93
CA ARG A 271 26.71 -28.68 10.32
C ARG A 271 28.07 -28.78 9.61
N ASP A 272 28.43 -27.79 8.81
CA ASP A 272 29.68 -27.77 8.07
C ASP A 272 30.89 -27.70 9.04
N HIS A 273 30.76 -26.94 10.14
CA HIS A 273 31.75 -26.95 11.22
C HIS A 273 31.88 -28.34 11.87
N ALA A 274 30.78 -29.03 12.12
CA ALA A 274 30.81 -30.40 12.65
C ALA A 274 31.47 -31.38 11.69
N TYR A 275 31.20 -31.30 10.38
CA TYR A 275 31.88 -32.11 9.37
C TYR A 275 33.38 -31.82 9.30
N ASN A 276 33.78 -30.55 9.34
CA ASN A 276 35.20 -30.19 9.37
C ASN A 276 35.89 -30.78 10.62
N ARG A 277 35.22 -30.77 11.77
CA ARG A 277 35.74 -31.41 12.99
C ARG A 277 35.83 -32.93 12.85
N LEU A 278 34.85 -33.57 12.22
CA LEU A 278 34.89 -35.00 11.96
C LEU A 278 36.05 -35.36 11.02
N ALA A 279 36.26 -34.60 9.95
CA ALA A 279 37.37 -34.81 9.04
C ALA A 279 38.73 -34.74 9.75
N VAL A 280 38.92 -33.75 10.64
CA VAL A 280 40.14 -33.67 11.47
C VAL A 280 40.29 -34.89 12.37
N LEU A 281 39.22 -35.36 13.00
CA LEU A 281 39.27 -36.56 13.84
C LEU A 281 39.52 -37.84 13.04
N GLU A 282 39.01 -37.93 11.81
CA GLU A 282 39.30 -39.02 10.88
C GLU A 282 40.76 -39.02 10.46
N ASP A 283 41.34 -37.85 10.17
CA ASP A 283 42.77 -37.69 9.86
C ASP A 283 43.65 -38.06 11.08
N ASP A 284 43.28 -37.61 12.29
CA ASP A 284 43.98 -37.97 13.53
C ASP A 284 43.89 -39.47 13.82
N LEU A 285 42.73 -40.09 13.59
CA LEU A 285 42.54 -41.53 13.73
C LEU A 285 43.42 -42.30 12.74
N ALA A 286 43.47 -41.87 11.47
CA ALA A 286 44.34 -42.48 10.46
C ALA A 286 45.82 -42.36 10.85
N GLN A 287 46.25 -41.21 11.38
CA GLN A 287 47.61 -41.05 11.92
C GLN A 287 47.89 -42.00 13.09
N HIS A 288 46.93 -42.17 14.01
CA HIS A 288 47.07 -43.10 15.12
C HIS A 288 47.09 -44.57 14.66
N GLU A 289 46.30 -44.95 13.66
CA GLU A 289 46.34 -46.27 13.04
C GLU A 289 47.70 -46.55 12.37
N GLU A 290 48.29 -45.58 11.69
CA GLU A 290 49.63 -45.69 11.10
C GLU A 290 50.71 -45.82 12.20
N LEU A 291 50.62 -45.02 13.27
CA LEU A 291 51.50 -45.13 14.43
C LEU A 291 51.37 -46.49 15.12
N LEU A 292 50.15 -47.02 15.26
CA LEU A 292 49.93 -48.36 15.80
C LEU A 292 50.52 -49.43 14.87
N ALA A 293 50.27 -49.36 13.56
CA ALA A 293 50.81 -50.31 12.60
C ALA A 293 52.36 -50.31 12.58
N SER A 294 52.98 -49.13 12.67
CA SER A 294 54.44 -49.01 12.77
C SER A 294 54.97 -49.57 14.10
N ALA A 295 54.35 -49.28 15.23
CA ALA A 295 54.71 -49.86 16.52
C ALA A 295 54.54 -51.39 16.55
N GLU A 296 53.46 -51.91 15.94
CA GLU A 296 53.25 -53.36 15.79
C GLU A 296 54.34 -54.00 14.92
N ALA A 297 54.74 -53.34 13.82
CA ALA A 297 55.85 -53.78 12.98
C ALA A 297 57.19 -53.76 13.72
N GLU A 298 57.47 -52.73 14.53
CA GLU A 298 58.65 -52.67 15.39
C GLU A 298 58.65 -53.79 16.44
N VAL A 299 57.51 -54.04 17.10
CA VAL A 299 57.36 -55.16 18.04
C VAL A 299 57.60 -56.50 17.34
N ALA A 300 57.08 -56.69 16.13
CA ALA A 300 57.32 -57.90 15.35
C ALA A 300 58.80 -58.05 14.98
N ALA A 301 59.47 -56.98 14.57
CA ALA A 301 60.91 -56.98 14.29
C ALA A 301 61.73 -57.32 15.54
N LEU A 302 61.43 -56.70 16.69
CA LEU A 302 62.08 -57.01 17.96
C LEU A 302 61.84 -58.45 18.42
N ARG A 303 60.65 -59.02 18.17
CA ARG A 303 60.38 -60.44 18.42
C ARG A 303 61.24 -61.34 17.53
N HIS A 304 61.34 -61.03 16.24
CA HIS A 304 62.23 -61.77 15.34
C HIS A 304 63.70 -61.67 15.75
N GLU A 305 64.18 -60.48 16.13
CA GLU A 305 65.53 -60.31 16.66
C GLU A 305 65.75 -61.10 17.96
N ALA A 306 64.76 -61.11 18.85
CA ALA A 306 64.82 -61.87 20.10
C ALA A 306 64.89 -63.38 19.82
N ASP A 307 64.08 -63.88 18.89
CA ASP A 307 64.09 -65.27 18.45
C ASP A 307 65.45 -65.63 17.82
N ASP A 308 66.02 -64.76 16.98
CA ASP A 308 67.32 -64.98 16.37
C ASP A 308 68.45 -64.95 17.40
N LYS A 309 68.43 -64.00 18.35
CA LYS A 309 69.36 -63.97 19.49
C LYS A 309 69.22 -65.23 20.34
N GLN A 310 68.00 -65.72 20.56
CA GLN A 310 67.75 -66.97 21.28
C GLN A 310 68.32 -68.18 20.54
N ARG A 311 68.15 -68.26 19.22
CA ARG A 311 68.77 -69.30 18.37
C ARG A 311 70.30 -69.22 18.42
N GLN A 312 70.87 -68.02 18.33
CA GLN A 312 72.31 -67.82 18.47
C GLN A 312 72.81 -68.28 19.83
N LEU A 313 72.11 -67.93 20.91
CA LEU A 313 72.43 -68.41 22.25
C LEU A 313 72.41 -69.93 22.33
N GLN A 314 71.37 -70.59 21.80
CA GLN A 314 71.29 -72.04 21.71
C GLN A 314 72.51 -72.62 20.97
N LEU A 315 72.82 -72.14 19.76
CA LEU A 315 73.99 -72.58 19.00
C LEU A 315 75.32 -72.36 19.74
N THR A 316 75.47 -71.23 20.45
CA THR A 316 76.68 -70.97 21.24
C THR A 316 76.77 -71.87 22.48
N SER A 317 75.63 -72.17 23.11
CA SER A 317 75.57 -73.11 24.24
C SER A 317 75.89 -74.54 23.81
N GLU A 318 75.42 -74.96 22.64
CA GLU A 318 75.76 -76.25 22.03
C GLU A 318 77.25 -76.32 21.68
N LYS A 319 77.83 -75.27 21.08
CA LYS A 319 79.27 -75.17 20.81
C LYS A 319 80.10 -75.18 22.09
N LEU A 320 79.65 -74.50 23.14
CA LEU A 320 80.31 -74.51 24.45
C LEU A 320 80.31 -75.93 25.03
N ALA A 321 79.17 -76.62 24.98
CA ALA A 321 79.07 -78.01 25.44
C ALA A 321 80.01 -78.94 24.64
N GLN A 322 80.08 -78.78 23.32
CA GLN A 322 81.03 -79.52 22.47
C GLN A 322 82.49 -79.22 22.81
N GLU A 323 82.84 -77.96 23.08
CA GLU A 323 84.18 -77.56 23.54
C GLU A 323 84.51 -78.11 24.94
N GLU A 324 83.54 -78.11 25.87
CA GLU A 324 83.70 -78.71 27.19
C GLU A 324 83.92 -80.23 27.09
N GLU A 325 83.15 -80.92 26.25
CA GLU A 325 83.36 -82.33 25.94
C GLU A 325 84.74 -82.59 25.32
N ALA A 326 85.15 -81.77 24.34
CA ALA A 326 86.47 -81.87 23.72
C ALA A 326 87.60 -81.62 24.72
N ARG A 327 87.46 -80.64 25.63
CA ARG A 327 88.43 -80.38 26.70
C ARG A 327 88.50 -81.53 27.69
N LEU A 328 87.37 -82.15 28.05
CA LEU A 328 87.34 -83.33 28.91
C LEU A 328 88.00 -84.54 28.22
N GLN A 329 87.79 -84.73 26.93
CA GLN A 329 88.48 -85.76 26.14
C GLN A 329 89.99 -85.50 26.10
N CYS A 330 90.39 -84.28 25.78
CA CYS A 330 91.79 -83.86 25.71
C CYS A 330 92.49 -83.95 27.09
N SER A 331 91.79 -83.65 28.19
CA SER A 331 92.34 -83.81 29.54
C SER A 331 92.50 -85.28 29.93
N ARG A 332 91.58 -86.16 29.50
CA ARG A 332 91.70 -87.62 29.68
C ARG A 332 92.89 -88.16 28.89
N GLU A 333 93.03 -87.76 27.64
CA GLU A 333 94.16 -88.12 26.79
C GLU A 333 95.49 -87.63 27.37
N CYS A 334 95.56 -86.38 27.87
CA CYS A 334 96.74 -85.86 28.56
C CYS A 334 97.07 -86.64 29.83
N ALA A 335 96.07 -87.05 30.61
CA ALA A 335 96.27 -87.86 31.81
C ALA A 335 96.78 -89.27 31.46
N GLU A 336 96.25 -89.88 30.41
CA GLU A 336 96.71 -91.17 29.90
C GLU A 336 98.14 -91.09 29.38
N LEU A 337 98.46 -90.06 28.58
CA LEU A 337 99.79 -89.84 28.03
C LEU A 337 100.82 -89.55 29.12
N LYS A 338 100.42 -88.80 30.17
CA LYS A 338 101.23 -88.59 31.37
C LYS A 338 101.51 -89.90 32.12
N SER A 339 100.51 -90.78 32.25
CA SER A 339 100.71 -92.10 32.87
C SER A 339 101.68 -92.98 32.09
N ARG A 340 101.63 -92.94 30.75
CA ARG A 340 102.57 -93.65 29.87
C ARG A 340 103.98 -93.08 29.97
N MET A 341 104.12 -91.75 30.05
CA MET A 341 105.44 -91.11 30.26
C MET A 341 106.06 -91.47 31.61
N CYS A 342 105.27 -91.53 32.69
CA CYS A 342 105.78 -91.98 34.00
C CYS A 342 106.25 -93.43 33.96
N ALA A 343 105.47 -94.34 33.37
CA ALA A 343 105.87 -95.74 33.22
C ALA A 343 107.16 -95.91 32.38
N ALA A 344 107.29 -95.15 31.29
CA ALA A 344 108.50 -95.16 30.47
C ALA A 344 109.71 -94.56 31.22
N ALA A 345 109.50 -93.54 32.06
CA ALA A 345 110.56 -92.98 32.91
C ALA A 345 111.03 -94.01 33.94
N ASP A 346 110.11 -94.70 34.61
CA ASP A 346 110.41 -95.77 35.56
C ASP A 346 111.18 -96.93 34.89
N GLU A 347 110.80 -97.30 33.66
CA GLU A 347 111.55 -98.28 32.85
C GLU A 347 112.98 -97.81 32.51
N THR A 348 113.17 -96.53 32.17
CA THR A 348 114.52 -96.01 31.88
C THR A 348 115.41 -95.95 33.11
N ASP A 349 114.86 -95.68 34.29
CA ASP A 349 115.61 -95.70 35.54
C ASP A 349 115.92 -97.13 36.00
N ALA A 350 115.01 -98.09 35.80
CA ALA A 350 115.28 -99.51 36.02
C ALA A 350 116.44 -100.02 35.12
N LEU A 351 116.40 -99.70 33.82
CA LEU A 351 117.46 -100.07 32.87
C LEU A 351 118.82 -99.41 33.19
N ARG A 352 118.82 -98.18 33.76
CA ARG A 352 120.05 -97.56 34.28
C ARG A 352 120.60 -98.30 35.49
N GLY A 353 119.73 -98.75 36.40
CA GLY A 353 120.10 -99.58 37.55
C GLY A 353 120.81 -100.86 37.12
N ASP A 354 120.24 -101.56 36.14
CA ASP A 354 120.80 -102.80 35.59
C ASP A 354 122.14 -102.59 34.88
N LEU A 355 122.29 -101.48 34.13
CA LEU A 355 123.57 -101.11 33.50
C LEU A 355 124.69 -100.81 34.51
N LEU A 356 124.37 -100.25 35.67
CA LEU A 356 125.34 -100.01 36.73
C LEU A 356 125.78 -101.31 37.40
N LEU A 357 124.85 -102.24 37.64
CA LEU A 357 125.15 -103.57 38.17
C LEU A 357 126.05 -104.37 37.21
N LEU A 358 125.72 -104.40 35.92
CA LEU A 358 126.52 -105.08 34.89
C LEU A 358 127.92 -104.49 34.73
N ARG A 359 128.08 -103.16 34.87
CA ARG A 359 129.41 -102.52 34.88
C ARG A 359 130.23 -102.95 36.11
N GLY A 360 129.62 -103.05 37.28
CA GLY A 360 130.28 -103.55 38.49
C GLY A 360 130.75 -105.00 38.36
N GLU A 361 129.96 -105.87 37.72
CA GLU A 361 130.33 -107.26 37.47
C GLU A 361 131.48 -107.40 36.47
N LEU A 362 131.49 -106.58 35.41
CA LEU A 362 132.57 -106.54 34.43
C LEU A 362 133.91 -106.13 35.04
N GLU A 363 133.92 -105.13 35.91
CA GLU A 363 135.13 -104.70 36.62
C GLU A 363 135.65 -105.77 37.59
N ARG A 364 134.75 -106.51 38.25
CA ARG A 364 135.15 -107.61 39.14
C ARG A 364 135.79 -108.75 38.35
N LEU A 365 135.17 -109.16 37.24
CA LEU A 365 135.70 -110.20 36.36
C LEU A 365 137.02 -109.82 35.70
N GLN A 366 137.24 -108.54 35.38
CA GLN A 366 138.52 -108.06 34.85
C GLN A 366 139.67 -108.16 35.87
N ARG A 367 139.39 -107.92 37.16
CA ARG A 367 140.40 -108.09 38.23
C ARG A 367 140.75 -109.57 38.45
N ASP A 368 139.77 -110.46 38.41
CA ASP A 368 139.98 -111.90 38.56
C ASP A 368 140.79 -112.51 37.38
N LEU A 369 140.63 -111.95 36.18
CA LEU A 369 141.37 -112.37 34.98
C LEU A 369 142.83 -111.88 34.99
N ALA A 370 143.10 -110.71 35.58
CA ALA A 370 144.47 -110.22 35.77
C ALA A 370 145.23 -111.08 36.79
N LEU A 371 144.58 -111.44 37.90
CA LEU A 371 145.16 -112.24 38.98
C LEU A 371 145.47 -113.68 38.55
N THR A 372 144.63 -114.27 37.69
CA THR A 372 144.85 -115.61 37.13
C THR A 372 145.94 -115.64 36.06
N ARG A 373 146.19 -114.54 35.35
CA ARG A 373 147.31 -114.43 34.39
C ARG A 373 148.65 -114.31 35.10
N GLU A 374 148.74 -113.52 36.18
CA GLU A 374 149.98 -113.38 36.95
C GLU A 374 150.38 -114.68 37.69
N GLN A 375 149.40 -115.52 38.10
CA GLN A 375 149.67 -116.82 38.71
C GLN A 375 150.15 -117.90 37.72
N LEU A 376 149.99 -117.71 36.41
CA LEU A 376 150.31 -118.70 35.38
C LEU A 376 151.73 -118.59 34.81
N ASP A 377 152.40 -117.45 34.95
CA ASP A 377 153.76 -117.24 34.41
C ASP A 377 154.89 -117.83 35.29
N TRP A 378 154.59 -118.32 36.50
CA TRP A 378 155.59 -118.78 37.48
C TRP A 378 155.84 -120.30 37.48
N TRP A 379 155.33 -121.06 36.50
CA TRP A 379 155.40 -122.54 36.51
C TRP A 379 156.44 -123.15 35.54
N PRO A 380 157.33 -124.06 35.99
CA PRO A 380 158.33 -124.74 35.15
C PRO A 380 157.76 -125.80 34.18
N ARG A 381 158.48 -125.99 33.06
CA ARG A 381 158.05 -126.62 31.79
C ARG A 381 157.70 -128.13 31.72
N PRO A 382 157.82 -129.01 32.73
CA PRO A 382 157.33 -130.38 32.56
C PRO A 382 155.81 -130.54 32.71
N LEU A 383 155.07 -129.54 33.24
CA LEU A 383 153.65 -129.68 33.64
C LEU A 383 152.61 -129.11 32.65
N THR A 384 153.02 -128.36 31.63
CA THR A 384 152.09 -127.87 30.59
C THR A 384 151.56 -128.96 29.67
N LYS A 385 152.20 -130.14 29.62
CA LYS A 385 151.70 -131.29 28.84
C LYS A 385 150.53 -132.05 29.49
N MET A 386 150.21 -131.81 30.77
CA MET A 386 149.05 -132.43 31.43
C MET A 386 147.78 -131.56 31.42
N LEU A 387 147.89 -130.24 31.32
CA LEU A 387 146.72 -129.36 31.24
C LEU A 387 145.99 -129.41 29.88
N GLY A 388 146.64 -129.97 28.85
CA GLY A 388 146.00 -130.37 27.60
C GLY A 388 144.96 -131.49 27.75
N ALA A 389 145.05 -132.31 28.81
CA ALA A 389 144.11 -133.42 29.05
C ALA A 389 142.92 -133.04 29.96
N ALA A 390 143.01 -131.96 30.73
CA ALA A 390 141.92 -131.49 31.60
C ALA A 390 140.95 -130.50 30.91
N ARG A 391 141.34 -129.92 29.78
CA ARG A 391 140.54 -128.88 29.09
C ARG A 391 139.39 -129.44 28.24
N SER A 392 139.37 -130.74 27.95
CA SER A 392 138.27 -131.41 27.22
C SER A 392 137.04 -131.71 28.09
N TRP A 393 137.14 -131.56 29.43
CA TRP A 393 136.04 -131.89 30.34
C TRP A 393 135.28 -130.67 30.89
N PHE A 394 135.81 -129.46 30.78
CA PHE A 394 135.17 -128.23 31.30
C PHE A 394 134.64 -127.27 30.22
N ARG A 395 134.59 -127.70 28.95
CA ARG A 395 133.92 -126.95 27.87
C ARG A 395 132.57 -127.53 27.43
N ASN A 396 132.06 -128.58 28.10
CA ASN A 396 130.65 -128.99 28.00
C ASN A 396 130.23 -129.99 29.11
N PRO A 397 129.60 -129.52 30.20
CA PRO A 397 128.68 -130.34 30.96
C PRO A 397 127.33 -130.38 30.24
N LYS A 398 126.99 -131.52 29.63
CA LYS A 398 125.60 -131.89 29.35
C LYS A 398 125.25 -133.09 30.23
N SER A 399 124.33 -132.92 31.17
CA SER A 399 123.61 -134.01 31.83
C SER A 399 122.29 -134.27 31.09
N VAL A 400 122.04 -135.56 30.87
CA VAL A 400 120.94 -136.26 30.17
C VAL A 400 120.53 -137.39 31.13
N PRO A 401 119.25 -137.81 31.30
CA PRO A 401 118.65 -138.97 30.57
C PRO A 401 117.10 -138.85 30.39
N GLU A 402 116.32 -139.58 29.59
CA GLU A 402 116.27 -140.96 29.06
C GLU A 402 115.56 -140.94 27.68
N ALA A 403 116.08 -141.60 26.63
CA ALA A 403 115.57 -142.85 26.05
C ALA A 403 114.10 -142.77 25.55
N ILE A 404 113.78 -142.87 24.26
CA ILE A 404 113.58 -144.15 23.53
C ILE A 404 113.11 -143.87 22.07
N ILE A 405 113.68 -144.63 21.12
CA ILE A 405 113.18 -145.04 19.77
C ILE A 405 113.09 -143.94 18.68
N TRP A 406 114.11 -143.78 17.82
CA TRP A 406 114.48 -144.60 16.64
C TRP A 406 113.66 -144.35 15.37
N THR A 407 114.42 -144.09 14.30
CA THR A 407 114.31 -144.57 12.91
C THR A 407 113.81 -143.66 11.79
N LEU A 408 114.77 -143.43 10.87
CA LEU A 408 114.66 -143.45 9.40
C LEU A 408 114.23 -142.14 8.68
N ILE A 409 115.24 -141.41 8.14
CA ILE A 409 115.63 -141.30 6.70
C ILE A 409 114.48 -141.02 5.69
N PRO A 410 114.64 -140.28 4.55
CA PRO A 410 115.81 -139.57 3.97
C PRO A 410 115.56 -138.15 3.34
N ALA A 411 116.68 -137.58 2.86
CA ALA A 411 116.89 -136.95 1.54
C ALA A 411 116.76 -135.41 1.33
N ARG A 412 117.96 -134.84 1.13
CA ARG A 412 118.42 -134.04 -0.04
C ARG A 412 118.10 -132.54 -0.16
N HIS A 413 119.21 -131.79 -0.16
CA HIS A 413 119.64 -130.69 -1.07
C HIS A 413 118.92 -129.33 -0.90
N GLY A 414 119.56 -128.16 -0.94
CA GLY A 414 120.97 -127.79 -1.18
C GLY A 414 121.07 -126.38 -1.81
N ILE A 415 122.25 -125.77 -1.65
CA ILE A 415 122.98 -124.89 -2.61
C ILE A 415 122.57 -123.39 -2.67
N PRO A 416 123.49 -122.44 -2.92
CA PRO A 416 124.97 -122.52 -3.04
C PRO A 416 125.76 -121.95 -1.85
#